data_AF-A0A497RIT6-F1
#
_entry.id   AF-A0A497RIT6-F1
#
_cell.length_a   1.000
_cell.length_b   1.000
_cell.length_c   1.000
_cell.angle_alpha   90.00
_cell.angle_beta   90.00
_cell.angle_gamma   90.00
#
_symmetry.space_group_name_H-M   'P 1'
#
loop_
_entity.id
_entity.type
_entity.pdbx_description
1 polymer ?
#
loop_
_entity_poly.entity_id
_entity_poly.type
_entity_poly.pdbx_seq_one_letter_code
_entity_poly.pdbx_strand_id
1 'polypeptide(L)'
;MPIDRSAFKEDYLAGTRNNAEKLVRNYVNRKGKLDAAASDEAEELYREKLEAAIAARKRQKALKKVSEEDMNRGMKETGAAAYKAKTKLKADKMLKNVEPYLDVLDEIEGNLPPRTADPMENLINRAGKVVMALHEKKKELTE
;
A
#
# COMPACT_ATOMS: atom_id res chain seq x y z
N MET A 1 25.90 2.50 38.51
CA MET A 1 26.57 2.02 37.29
C MET A 1 25.99 2.77 36.09
N PRO A 2 26.82 3.28 35.17
CA PRO A 2 26.32 3.86 33.92
C PRO A 2 25.64 2.78 33.08
N ILE A 3 24.56 3.16 32.37
CA ILE A 3 23.89 2.27 31.43
C ILE A 3 24.84 2.01 30.25
N ASP A 4 25.10 0.73 29.97
CA ASP A 4 25.81 0.32 28.77
C ASP A 4 24.87 0.45 27.56
N ARG A 5 25.12 1.48 26.75
CA ARG A 5 24.31 1.81 25.56
C ARG A 5 24.49 0.79 24.44
N SER A 6 25.67 0.16 24.36
CA SER A 6 25.95 -0.86 23.35
C SER A 6 25.23 -2.15 23.70
N ALA A 7 25.34 -2.59 24.97
CA ALA A 7 24.59 -3.75 25.46
C ALA A 7 23.08 -3.55 25.31
N PHE A 8 22.55 -2.37 25.65
CA PHE A 8 21.12 -2.06 25.44
C PHE A 8 20.69 -2.20 23.98
N LYS A 9 21.50 -1.70 23.03
CA LYS A 9 21.20 -1.80 21.59
C LYS A 9 21.19 -3.26 21.13
N GLU A 10 22.16 -4.05 21.58
CA GLU A 10 22.25 -5.47 21.26
C GLU A 10 21.06 -6.26 21.83
N ASP A 11 20.71 -6.03 23.09
CA ASP A 11 19.55 -6.63 23.74
C ASP A 11 18.25 -6.27 23.03
N TYR A 12 18.09 -5.00 22.63
CA TYR A 12 16.94 -4.54 21.86
C TYR A 12 16.82 -5.27 20.51
N LEU A 13 17.94 -5.42 19.78
CA LEU A 13 17.96 -6.12 18.50
C LEU A 13 17.64 -7.61 18.66
N ALA A 14 18.23 -8.28 19.66
CA ALA A 14 17.98 -9.68 19.96
C ALA A 14 16.51 -9.92 20.35
N GLY A 15 15.98 -9.11 21.25
CA GLY A 15 14.58 -9.18 21.68
C GLY A 15 13.60 -8.95 20.53
N THR A 16 13.88 -7.99 19.65
CA THR A 16 13.03 -7.69 18.49
C THR A 16 12.92 -8.88 17.54
N ARG A 17 14.04 -9.57 17.25
CA ARG A 17 14.04 -10.75 16.36
C ARG A 17 13.15 -11.87 16.92
N ASN A 18 13.35 -12.23 18.19
CA ASN A 18 12.58 -13.30 18.84
C ASN A 18 11.08 -12.96 18.93
N ASN A 19 10.77 -11.70 19.23
CA ASN A 19 9.39 -11.25 19.34
C ASN A 19 8.69 -11.16 17.97
N ALA A 20 9.40 -10.86 16.89
CA ALA A 20 8.82 -10.81 15.54
C ALA A 20 8.31 -12.19 15.10
N GLU A 21 9.10 -13.25 15.31
CA GLU A 21 8.68 -14.60 14.96
C GLU A 21 7.48 -15.06 15.81
N LYS A 22 7.51 -14.77 17.11
CA LYS A 22 6.40 -15.03 18.02
C LYS A 22 5.14 -14.29 17.59
N LEU A 23 5.25 -13.02 17.19
CA LEU A 23 4.14 -12.22 16.69
C LEU A 23 3.52 -12.85 15.44
N VAL A 24 4.35 -13.19 14.44
CA VAL A 24 3.88 -13.81 13.18
C VAL A 24 3.18 -15.14 13.46
N ARG A 25 3.79 -16.01 14.27
CA ARG A 25 3.20 -17.30 14.66
C ARG A 25 1.83 -17.14 15.30
N ASN A 26 1.72 -16.25 16.28
CA ASN A 26 0.46 -15.99 16.97
C ASN A 26 -0.59 -15.37 16.05
N TYR A 27 -0.18 -14.42 15.20
CA TYR A 27 -1.08 -13.76 14.27
C TYR A 27 -1.66 -14.74 13.24
N VAL A 28 -0.82 -15.61 12.64
CA VAL A 28 -1.25 -16.58 11.63
C VAL A 28 -2.21 -17.60 12.23
N ASN A 29 -1.91 -18.13 13.42
CA ASN A 29 -2.71 -19.17 14.08
C ASN A 29 -4.02 -18.65 14.68
N ARG A 30 -4.17 -17.34 14.88
CA ARG A 30 -5.41 -16.75 15.38
C ARG A 30 -6.51 -16.82 14.32
N LYS A 31 -7.61 -17.51 14.65
CA LYS A 31 -8.86 -17.58 13.87
C LYS A 31 -9.83 -16.46 14.28
N GLY A 32 -10.81 -16.14 13.42
CA GLY A 32 -11.84 -15.11 13.67
C GLY A 32 -11.30 -13.67 13.76
N LYS A 33 -10.02 -13.45 13.41
CA LYS A 33 -9.38 -12.13 13.50
C LYS A 33 -9.93 -11.11 12.51
N LEU A 34 -10.47 -11.57 11.37
CA LEU A 34 -11.08 -10.69 10.39
C LEU A 34 -12.42 -10.17 10.92
N ASP A 35 -13.30 -11.08 11.35
CA ASP A 35 -14.61 -10.73 11.91
C ASP A 35 -14.46 -9.83 13.14
N ALA A 36 -13.53 -10.16 14.05
CA ALA A 36 -13.24 -9.32 15.20
C ALA A 36 -12.72 -7.92 14.81
N ALA A 37 -11.90 -7.82 13.75
CA ALA A 37 -11.38 -6.53 13.28
C ALA A 37 -12.43 -5.72 12.50
N ALA A 38 -13.44 -6.37 11.92
CA ALA A 38 -14.54 -5.76 11.19
C ALA A 38 -15.79 -5.50 12.05
N SER A 39 -15.71 -5.77 13.36
CA SER A 39 -16.81 -5.58 14.30
C SER A 39 -17.07 -4.12 14.61
N ASP A 40 -18.31 -3.80 14.98
CA ASP A 40 -18.71 -2.45 15.40
C ASP A 40 -17.89 -1.99 16.62
N GLU A 41 -17.57 -2.90 17.55
CA GLU A 41 -16.73 -2.59 18.71
C GLU A 41 -15.31 -2.19 18.30
N ALA A 42 -14.75 -2.80 17.26
CA ALA A 42 -13.43 -2.45 16.74
C ALA A 42 -13.44 -1.07 16.07
N GLU A 43 -14.49 -0.75 15.31
CA GLU A 43 -14.66 0.57 14.67
C GLU A 43 -14.88 1.67 15.71
N GLU A 44 -15.70 1.40 16.74
CA GLU A 44 -15.94 2.30 17.86
C GLU A 44 -14.63 2.60 18.59
N LEU A 45 -13.87 1.56 18.96
CA LEU A 45 -12.58 1.72 19.61
C LEU A 45 -11.60 2.52 18.73
N TYR A 46 -11.60 2.27 17.42
CA TYR A 46 -10.76 3.01 16.48
C TYR A 46 -11.11 4.50 16.49
N ARG A 47 -12.41 4.84 16.42
CA ARG A 47 -12.91 6.22 16.51
C ARG A 47 -12.46 6.90 17.80
N GLU A 48 -12.72 6.29 18.95
CA GLU A 48 -12.34 6.84 20.26
C GLU A 48 -10.84 7.15 20.34
N LYS A 49 -9.98 6.23 19.88
CA LYS A 49 -8.53 6.41 19.94
C LYS A 49 -8.05 7.51 18.99
N LEU A 50 -8.68 7.65 17.82
CA LEU A 50 -8.39 8.76 16.92
C LEU A 50 -8.80 10.10 17.53
N GLU A 51 -10.00 10.21 18.07
CA GLU A 51 -10.48 11.43 18.74
C GLU A 51 -9.54 11.84 19.88
N ALA A 52 -9.15 10.89 20.73
CA ALA A 52 -8.19 11.14 21.81
C ALA A 52 -6.81 11.61 21.28
N ALA A 53 -6.33 11.03 20.18
CA ALA A 53 -5.07 11.42 19.56
C ALA A 53 -5.12 12.82 18.94
N ILE A 54 -6.25 13.17 18.32
CA ILE A 54 -6.54 14.48 17.73
C ILE A 54 -6.63 15.54 18.82
N ALA A 55 -7.44 15.31 19.85
CA ALA A 55 -7.61 16.21 20.99
C ALA A 55 -6.26 16.52 21.67
N ALA A 56 -5.42 15.48 21.84
CA ALA A 56 -4.10 15.62 22.41
C ALA A 56 -3.04 16.23 21.46
N ARG A 57 -3.41 16.51 20.19
CA ARG A 57 -2.51 16.97 19.10
C ARG A 57 -1.24 16.12 18.97
N LYS A 58 -1.38 14.78 19.13
CA LYS A 58 -0.22 13.87 19.22
C LYS A 58 0.69 13.97 17.99
N ARG A 59 0.11 14.04 16.78
CA ARG A 59 0.87 14.17 15.53
C ARG A 59 1.74 15.43 15.51
N GLN A 60 1.16 16.60 15.80
CA GLN A 60 1.92 17.86 15.81
C GLN A 60 3.04 17.83 16.86
N LYS A 61 2.77 17.29 18.05
CA LYS A 61 3.78 17.15 19.11
C LYS A 61 4.92 16.22 18.71
N ALA A 62 4.64 15.14 17.98
CA ALA A 62 5.68 14.24 17.47
C ALA A 62 6.51 14.92 16.37
N LEU A 63 5.87 15.61 15.42
CA LEU A 63 6.57 16.30 14.33
C LEU A 63 7.50 17.41 14.83
N LYS A 64 7.16 18.10 15.92
CA LYS A 64 8.05 19.08 16.56
C LYS A 64 9.37 18.50 17.09
N LYS A 65 9.49 17.17 17.20
CA LYS A 65 10.70 16.48 17.68
C LYS A 65 11.59 15.97 16.55
N VAL A 66 11.20 16.18 15.29
CA VAL A 66 11.90 15.65 14.12
C VAL A 66 12.36 16.84 13.28
N SER A 67 13.64 16.88 12.92
CA SER A 67 14.15 17.87 11.99
C SER A 67 13.94 17.44 10.53
N GLU A 68 14.00 18.39 9.61
CA GLU A 68 13.99 18.08 8.18
C GLU A 68 15.21 17.22 7.78
N GLU A 69 16.36 17.42 8.43
CA GLU A 69 17.54 16.58 8.24
C GLU A 69 17.28 15.13 8.65
N ASP A 70 16.63 14.89 9.79
CA ASP A 70 16.24 13.54 10.22
C ASP A 70 15.32 12.86 9.21
N MET A 71 14.35 13.61 8.66
CA MET A 71 13.45 13.10 7.62
C MET A 71 14.23 12.72 6.36
N ASN A 72 15.11 13.61 5.90
CA ASN A 72 15.90 13.40 4.69
C ASN A 72 16.87 12.23 4.86
N ARG A 73 17.52 12.10 6.02
CA ARG A 73 18.40 10.98 6.35
C ARG A 73 17.65 9.66 6.32
N GLY A 74 16.52 9.56 7.03
CA GLY A 74 15.72 8.33 7.08
C GLY A 74 15.25 7.88 5.69
N MET A 75 14.86 8.84 4.82
CA MET A 75 14.45 8.54 3.45
C MET A 75 15.62 8.04 2.59
N LYS A 76 16.81 8.66 2.69
CA LYS A 76 18.01 8.23 1.96
C LYS A 76 18.47 6.85 2.39
N GLU A 77 18.47 6.58 3.70
CA GLU A 77 18.99 5.33 4.27
C GLU A 77 18.07 4.13 4.02
N THR A 78 16.75 4.31 4.14
CA THR A 78 15.82 3.17 4.18
C THR A 78 14.73 3.22 3.11
N GLY A 79 14.41 4.41 2.58
CA GLY A 79 13.22 4.63 1.76
C GLY A 79 13.20 3.79 0.49
N ALA A 80 14.26 3.88 -0.33
CA ALA A 80 14.33 3.17 -1.60
C ALA A 80 14.32 1.64 -1.43
N ALA A 81 15.08 1.12 -0.46
CA ALA A 81 15.15 -0.30 -0.19
C ALA A 81 13.80 -0.86 0.31
N ALA A 82 13.18 -0.18 1.28
CA ALA A 82 11.89 -0.56 1.83
C ALA A 82 10.77 -0.51 0.78
N TYR A 83 10.78 0.52 -0.08
CA TYR A 83 9.81 0.65 -1.17
C TYR A 83 9.95 -0.51 -2.17
N LYS A 84 11.15 -0.77 -2.69
CA LYS A 84 11.42 -1.87 -3.62
C LYS A 84 11.00 -3.23 -3.05
N ALA A 85 11.34 -3.51 -1.80
CA ALA A 85 10.98 -4.77 -1.14
C ALA A 85 9.46 -4.96 -1.05
N LYS A 86 8.72 -3.91 -0.62
CA LYS A 86 7.26 -3.97 -0.51
C LYS A 86 6.58 -4.07 -1.88
N THR A 87 7.08 -3.37 -2.89
CA THR A 87 6.56 -3.42 -4.26
C THR A 87 6.72 -4.82 -4.84
N LYS A 88 7.89 -5.45 -4.66
CA LYS A 88 8.12 -6.83 -5.12
C LYS A 88 7.11 -7.82 -4.52
N LEU A 89 6.85 -7.73 -3.21
CA LEU A 89 5.88 -8.61 -2.54
C LEU A 89 4.42 -8.38 -2.96
N LYS A 90 4.11 -7.25 -3.58
CA LYS A 90 2.75 -6.88 -4.03
C LYS A 90 2.59 -6.94 -5.54
N ALA A 91 3.63 -7.34 -6.28
CA ALA A 91 3.61 -7.38 -7.74
C ALA A 91 2.48 -8.28 -8.26
N ASP A 92 2.31 -9.47 -7.69
CA ASP A 92 1.25 -10.40 -8.12
C ASP A 92 -0.15 -9.87 -7.83
N LYS A 93 -0.34 -9.16 -6.70
CA LYS A 93 -1.61 -8.48 -6.41
C LYS A 93 -1.88 -7.36 -7.42
N MET A 94 -0.85 -6.60 -7.80
CA MET A 94 -0.97 -5.57 -8.82
C MET A 94 -1.35 -6.20 -10.16
N LEU A 95 -0.65 -7.26 -10.58
CA LEU A 95 -0.94 -7.99 -11.81
C LEU A 95 -2.40 -8.46 -11.82
N LYS A 96 -2.83 -9.19 -10.78
CA LYS A 96 -4.22 -9.66 -10.66
C LYS A 96 -5.27 -8.53 -10.78
N ASN A 97 -4.95 -7.35 -10.26
CA ASN A 97 -5.87 -6.20 -10.33
C ASN A 97 -5.92 -5.56 -11.72
N VAL A 98 -4.85 -5.67 -12.52
CA VAL A 98 -4.79 -5.08 -13.87
C VAL A 98 -5.06 -6.09 -14.99
N GLU A 99 -4.91 -7.38 -14.72
CA GLU A 99 -5.09 -8.48 -15.66
C GLU A 99 -6.41 -8.38 -16.44
N PRO A 100 -7.58 -8.10 -15.83
CA PRO A 100 -8.83 -7.96 -16.59
C PRO A 100 -8.82 -6.82 -17.61
N TYR A 101 -8.02 -5.76 -17.39
CA TYR A 101 -7.86 -4.67 -18.34
C TYR A 101 -6.85 -5.02 -19.43
N LEU A 102 -5.82 -5.79 -19.10
CA LEU A 102 -4.86 -6.29 -20.08
C LEU A 102 -5.54 -7.25 -21.06
N ASP A 103 -6.39 -8.15 -20.56
CA ASP A 103 -7.18 -9.07 -21.40
C ASP A 103 -8.05 -8.32 -22.41
N VAL A 104 -8.71 -7.23 -21.96
CA VAL A 104 -9.52 -6.36 -22.84
C VAL A 104 -8.65 -5.67 -23.89
N LEU A 105 -7.44 -5.23 -23.53
CA LEU A 105 -6.52 -4.61 -24.48
C LEU A 105 -6.04 -5.61 -25.52
N ASP A 106 -5.71 -6.83 -25.11
CA ASP A 106 -5.28 -7.90 -26.01
C ASP A 106 -6.39 -8.29 -26.99
N GLU A 107 -7.66 -8.33 -26.55
CA GLU A 107 -8.81 -8.56 -27.42
C GLU A 107 -9.02 -7.43 -28.44
N ILE A 108 -8.81 -6.18 -28.03
CA ILE A 108 -9.06 -5.01 -28.89
C ILE A 108 -7.94 -4.80 -29.90
N GLU A 109 -6.68 -4.99 -29.53
CA GLU A 109 -5.53 -4.65 -30.37
C GLU A 109 -5.60 -5.35 -31.74
N GLY A 110 -6.03 -6.62 -31.77
CA GLY A 110 -6.23 -7.39 -33.01
C GLY A 110 -7.38 -6.90 -33.90
N ASN A 111 -8.29 -6.08 -33.35
CA ASN A 111 -9.52 -5.63 -33.99
C ASN A 111 -9.55 -4.12 -34.27
N LEU A 112 -8.46 -3.39 -33.96
CA LEU A 112 -8.37 -1.97 -34.23
C LEU A 112 -8.24 -1.69 -35.74
N PRO A 113 -9.00 -0.73 -36.30
CA PRO A 113 -8.86 -0.34 -37.70
C PRO A 113 -7.46 0.22 -37.97
N PRO A 114 -6.92 0.10 -39.20
CA PRO A 114 -5.59 0.63 -39.55
C PRO A 114 -5.50 2.13 -39.25
N ARG A 115 -4.30 2.61 -38.90
CA ARG A 115 -4.08 4.04 -38.69
C ARG A 115 -4.21 4.80 -39.99
N THR A 116 -4.76 6.02 -39.91
CA THR A 116 -4.85 6.94 -41.05
C THR A 116 -3.93 8.15 -40.84
N ALA A 117 -3.79 8.99 -41.87
CA ALA A 117 -3.03 10.23 -41.76
C ALA A 117 -3.77 11.32 -40.95
N ASP A 118 -5.09 11.20 -40.80
CA ASP A 118 -5.91 12.13 -40.02
C ASP A 118 -5.81 11.78 -38.52
N PRO A 119 -5.26 12.67 -37.67
CA PRO A 119 -5.18 12.44 -36.24
C PRO A 119 -6.56 12.27 -35.58
N MET A 120 -7.59 12.95 -36.07
CA MET A 120 -8.93 12.89 -35.47
C MET A 120 -9.61 11.56 -35.75
N GLU A 121 -9.45 11.00 -36.94
CA GLU A 121 -9.93 9.65 -37.23
C GLU A 121 -9.24 8.61 -36.33
N ASN A 122 -7.93 8.73 -36.10
CA ASN A 122 -7.21 7.84 -35.18
C ASN A 122 -7.69 7.96 -33.73
N LEU A 123 -7.94 9.19 -33.26
CA LEU A 123 -8.45 9.43 -31.91
C LEU A 123 -9.82 8.78 -31.75
N ILE A 124 -10.77 9.04 -32.65
CA ILE A 124 -12.15 8.57 -32.53
C ILE A 124 -12.22 7.05 -32.75
N ASN A 125 -11.62 6.55 -33.83
CA ASN A 125 -11.83 5.18 -34.28
C ASN A 125 -10.89 4.15 -33.63
N ARG A 126 -9.81 4.60 -32.96
CA ARG A 126 -8.89 3.72 -32.23
C ARG A 126 -8.83 4.04 -30.75
N ALA A 127 -8.30 5.21 -30.38
CA ALA A 127 -8.08 5.54 -28.97
C ALA A 127 -9.40 5.64 -28.19
N GLY A 128 -10.45 6.21 -28.78
CA GLY A 128 -11.78 6.30 -28.19
C GLY A 128 -12.35 4.92 -27.88
N LYS A 129 -12.16 3.93 -28.76
CA LYS A 129 -12.61 2.55 -28.53
C LYS A 129 -11.90 1.91 -27.34
N VAL A 130 -10.58 2.08 -27.26
CA VAL A 130 -9.78 1.58 -26.13
C VAL A 130 -10.23 2.21 -24.82
N VAL A 131 -10.42 3.53 -24.79
CA VAL A 131 -10.87 4.26 -23.58
C VAL A 131 -12.25 3.79 -23.13
N MET A 132 -13.20 3.66 -24.06
CA MET A 132 -14.55 3.20 -23.74
C MET A 132 -14.54 1.78 -23.15
N ALA A 133 -13.81 0.86 -23.76
CA ALA A 133 -13.74 -0.52 -23.27
C ALA A 133 -13.09 -0.63 -21.88
N LEU A 134 -12.00 0.13 -21.62
CA LEU A 134 -11.38 0.16 -20.29
C LEU A 134 -12.32 0.78 -19.24
N HIS A 135 -13.10 1.79 -19.61
CA HIS A 135 -14.09 2.41 -18.73
C HIS A 135 -15.24 1.47 -18.39
N GLU A 136 -15.76 0.75 -19.39
CA GLU A 136 -16.78 -0.28 -19.21
C GLU A 136 -16.28 -1.42 -18.31
N LYS A 137 -15.06 -1.92 -18.56
CA LYS A 137 -14.44 -2.94 -17.69
C LYS A 137 -14.28 -2.45 -16.25
N LYS A 138 -13.91 -1.18 -16.06
CA LYS A 138 -13.82 -0.60 -14.72
C LYS A 138 -15.16 -0.61 -14.00
N LYS A 139 -16.24 -0.20 -14.68
CA LYS A 139 -17.58 -0.20 -14.10
C LYS A 139 -17.98 -1.61 -13.64
N GLU A 140 -17.82 -2.61 -14.51
CA GLU A 140 -18.11 -4.03 -14.20
C GLU A 140 -17.38 -4.54 -12.95
N LEU A 141 -16.16 -4.06 -12.69
CA LEU A 141 -15.37 -4.50 -11.53
C LEU A 141 -15.69 -3.75 -10.23
N THR A 142 -16.45 -2.65 -10.29
CA THR A 142 -16.67 -1.75 -9.15
C THR A 142 -18.14 -1.52 -8.78
N GLU A 143 -19.07 -1.82 -9.69
CA GLU A 143 -20.52 -1.75 -9.52
C GLU A 143 -21.11 -3.15 -9.35
#